data_AF-A0A183M827-F1
#
_entry.id   AF-A0A183M827-F1
#
_cell.length_a   1.000
_cell.length_b   1.000
_cell.length_c   1.000
_cell.angle_alpha   90.00
_cell.angle_beta   90.00
_cell.angle_gamma   90.00
#
_symmetry.space_group_name_H-M   'P 1'
#
loop_
_entity.id
_entity.type
_entity.pdbx_description
1 polymer ?
#
loop_
_entity_poly.entity_id
_entity_poly.type
_entity_poly.pdbx_seq_one_letter_code
_entity_poly.pdbx_strand_id
1 'polypeptide(L)'
;MSQLKLSHHEKPGSAERLFRHSMGHLSNVNQQPCSCKIRTQGLSVKLSHRKSVAIALIANILVGLPSALNLNILANQDNVWGIALLISGILMASLVIRYGPMKYRQCIVNEFGIDDWNLPKVWIFMITILVPLQGIILIIWWIYDMIASDPHWYMFTYESVTSLCVEWMILLAALVGINVIALWRKWSIFPVAKTYGNNPYELDFLKTFTDL
;
A
#
# COMPACT_ATOMS: atom_id res chain seq x y z
N MET A 1 -80.79 -7.34 -31.44
CA MET A 1 -80.27 -7.53 -30.06
C MET A 1 -78.79 -7.11 -30.10
N SER A 2 -78.50 -5.81 -30.14
CA SER A 2 -78.49 -4.84 -29.02
C SER A 2 -77.18 -4.86 -28.21
N GLN A 3 -76.40 -3.79 -28.44
CA GLN A 3 -75.46 -3.06 -27.57
C GLN A 3 -74.07 -3.65 -27.26
N LEU A 4 -72.94 -3.00 -27.61
CA LEU A 4 -72.31 -1.72 -27.14
C LEU A 4 -71.59 -1.85 -25.78
N LYS A 5 -70.24 -1.82 -25.80
CA LYS A 5 -69.43 -1.09 -24.80
C LYS A 5 -68.00 -0.81 -25.29
N LEU A 6 -67.72 0.48 -25.49
CA LEU A 6 -66.39 1.09 -25.59
C LEU A 6 -65.61 0.91 -24.26
N SER A 7 -64.27 0.84 -24.32
CA SER A 7 -63.42 1.66 -23.44
C SER A 7 -61.97 1.75 -23.93
N HIS A 8 -61.60 2.95 -24.38
CA HIS A 8 -60.32 3.66 -24.25
C HIS A 8 -58.98 2.94 -24.50
N HIS A 9 -58.41 3.23 -25.68
CA HIS A 9 -56.98 3.24 -25.93
C HIS A 9 -56.40 4.57 -25.41
N GLU A 10 -55.81 4.57 -24.22
CA GLU A 10 -55.04 5.71 -23.72
C GLU A 10 -53.63 5.66 -24.34
N LYS A 11 -53.28 6.66 -25.15
CA LYS A 11 -51.94 6.79 -25.71
C LYS A 11 -50.97 7.20 -24.58
N PRO A 12 -49.82 6.53 -24.41
CA PRO A 12 -48.84 6.96 -23.42
C PRO A 12 -48.39 8.40 -23.70
N GLY A 13 -48.54 9.24 -22.69
CA GLY A 13 -48.37 10.69 -22.74
C GLY A 13 -46.91 11.11 -22.96
N SER A 14 -46.74 12.32 -23.50
CA SER A 14 -45.46 12.98 -23.79
C SER A 14 -44.47 12.99 -22.59
N ALA A 15 -44.98 12.92 -21.36
CA ALA A 15 -44.17 12.82 -20.14
C ALA A 15 -43.34 11.53 -20.05
N GLU A 16 -43.85 10.40 -20.55
CA GLU A 16 -43.12 9.13 -20.53
C GLU A 16 -41.94 9.11 -21.53
N ARG A 17 -42.08 9.84 -22.66
CA ARG A 17 -40.99 10.04 -23.61
C ARG A 17 -39.92 11.00 -23.09
N LEU A 18 -40.33 12.04 -22.36
CA LEU A 18 -39.39 12.95 -21.69
C LEU A 18 -38.64 12.28 -20.52
N PHE A 19 -39.31 11.40 -19.75
CA PHE A 19 -38.66 10.60 -18.72
C PHE A 19 -37.64 9.60 -19.30
N ARG A 20 -37.97 8.94 -20.42
CA ARG A 20 -37.06 8.01 -21.10
C ARG A 20 -35.86 8.71 -21.74
N HIS A 21 -36.03 9.96 -22.19
CA HIS A 21 -34.94 10.78 -22.72
C HIS A 21 -34.03 11.33 -21.61
N SER A 22 -34.59 11.68 -20.45
CA SER A 22 -33.81 12.14 -19.28
C SER A 22 -33.03 11.00 -18.62
N MET A 23 -33.56 9.77 -18.58
CA MET A 23 -32.81 8.59 -18.11
C MET A 23 -31.71 8.11 -19.07
N GLY A 24 -31.84 8.38 -20.38
CA GLY A 24 -30.78 8.09 -21.36
C GLY A 24 -29.54 9.01 -21.22
N HIS A 25 -29.69 10.15 -20.55
CA HIS A 25 -28.60 11.10 -20.32
C HIS A 25 -27.87 10.89 -18.98
N LEU A 26 -28.46 10.11 -18.07
CA LEU A 26 -27.83 9.68 -16.80
C LEU A 26 -27.13 8.32 -16.91
N SER A 27 -27.35 7.56 -17.99
CA SER A 27 -26.58 6.33 -18.27
C SER A 27 -25.19 6.60 -18.87
N ASN A 28 -24.79 7.86 -19.02
CA ASN A 28 -23.56 8.28 -19.69
C ASN A 28 -22.60 9.05 -18.77
N VAL A 29 -22.81 8.99 -17.46
CA VAL A 29 -21.73 9.27 -16.50
C VAL A 29 -20.96 7.97 -16.34
N ASN A 30 -19.92 7.83 -17.15
CA ASN A 30 -18.78 6.93 -17.01
C ASN A 30 -18.72 6.14 -15.68
N GLN A 31 -19.53 5.10 -15.55
CA GLN A 31 -19.14 3.90 -14.83
C GLN A 31 -18.26 3.11 -15.78
N GLN A 32 -17.05 3.63 -15.99
CA GLN A 32 -15.94 2.80 -16.40
C GLN A 32 -15.66 1.94 -15.16
N PRO A 33 -16.03 0.64 -15.11
CA PRO A 33 -15.50 -0.18 -14.04
C PRO A 33 -13.98 -0.10 -14.19
N CYS A 34 -13.30 0.42 -13.18
CA CYS A 34 -11.86 0.25 -13.07
C CYS A 34 -11.60 -1.24 -12.89
N SER A 35 -11.70 -2.00 -13.99
CA SER A 35 -11.22 -3.36 -14.11
C SER A 35 -9.71 -3.26 -14.15
N CYS A 36 -9.14 -2.87 -13.01
CA CYS A 36 -7.73 -2.99 -12.75
C CYS A 36 -7.51 -4.48 -12.51
N LYS A 37 -7.36 -5.23 -13.61
CA LYS A 37 -6.76 -6.54 -13.52
C LYS A 37 -5.30 -6.31 -13.17
N ILE A 38 -5.03 -6.13 -11.87
CA ILE A 38 -3.68 -6.09 -11.31
C ILE A 38 -3.08 -7.47 -11.55
N ARG A 39 -2.55 -7.68 -12.75
CA ARG A 39 -1.61 -8.75 -12.99
C ARG A 39 -0.30 -8.23 -12.41
N THR A 40 -0.08 -8.52 -11.14
CA THR A 40 1.19 -8.29 -10.44
C THR A 40 2.31 -8.97 -11.24
N GLN A 41 2.91 -8.26 -12.18
CA GLN A 41 4.15 -8.68 -12.81
C GLN A 41 5.30 -8.25 -11.91
N GLY A 42 5.37 -8.88 -10.74
CA GLY A 42 6.55 -8.86 -9.89
C GLY A 42 7.41 -10.06 -10.26
N LEU A 43 8.65 -9.80 -10.68
CA LEU A 43 9.79 -10.73 -10.72
C LEU A 43 9.47 -12.14 -11.28
N SER A 44 9.69 -12.34 -12.58
CA SER A 44 9.51 -13.63 -13.27
C SER A 44 10.56 -14.69 -12.89
N VAL A 45 10.79 -14.93 -11.60
CA VAL A 45 11.29 -16.22 -11.16
C VAL A 45 10.10 -17.16 -11.25
N LYS A 46 9.96 -17.92 -12.34
CA LYS A 46 8.92 -18.96 -12.51
C LYS A 46 9.16 -20.13 -11.55
N LEU A 47 9.17 -19.88 -10.25
CA LEU A 47 9.08 -20.93 -9.25
C LEU A 47 7.61 -21.29 -9.06
N SER A 48 7.32 -22.59 -9.07
CA SER A 48 6.00 -23.09 -8.64
C SER A 48 5.72 -22.56 -7.23
N HIS A 49 4.51 -22.07 -6.98
CA HIS A 49 4.09 -21.53 -5.68
C HIS A 49 4.50 -22.43 -4.50
N ARG A 50 4.36 -23.76 -4.68
CA ARG A 50 4.75 -24.76 -3.67
C ARG A 50 6.25 -24.70 -3.34
N LYS A 51 7.11 -24.48 -4.33
CA LYS A 51 8.56 -24.36 -4.13
C LYS A 51 8.91 -23.06 -3.41
N SER A 52 8.28 -21.94 -3.77
CA SER A 52 8.52 -20.66 -3.10
C SER A 52 8.14 -20.72 -1.61
N VAL A 53 6.97 -21.30 -1.30
CA VAL A 53 6.53 -21.49 0.09
C VAL A 53 7.48 -22.41 0.85
N ALA A 54 7.91 -23.53 0.24
CA ALA A 54 8.86 -24.45 0.88
C ALA A 54 10.21 -23.78 1.19
N ILE A 55 10.75 -22.99 0.26
CA ILE A 55 11.99 -22.24 0.47
C ILE A 55 11.83 -21.21 1.59
N ALA A 56 10.74 -20.44 1.59
CA ALA A 56 10.46 -19.47 2.64
C ALA A 56 10.35 -20.13 4.03
N LEU A 57 9.68 -21.28 4.11
CA LEU A 57 9.54 -22.03 5.35
C LEU A 57 10.90 -22.53 5.87
N ILE A 58 11.71 -23.13 4.99
CA ILE A 58 13.05 -23.62 5.36
C ILE A 58 13.94 -22.45 5.79
N ALA A 59 13.90 -21.33 5.07
CA ALA A 59 14.66 -20.13 5.43
C ALA A 59 14.26 -19.59 6.81
N ASN A 60 12.95 -19.51 7.09
CA ASN A 60 12.46 -19.07 8.40
C ASN A 60 12.89 -20.00 9.53
N ILE A 61 12.89 -21.32 9.32
CA ILE A 61 13.38 -22.27 10.31
C ILE A 61 14.88 -22.07 10.52
N LEU A 62 15.68 -21.98 9.46
CA LEU A 62 17.13 -21.83 9.57
C LEU A 62 17.54 -20.52 10.26
N VAL A 63 16.87 -19.42 9.94
CA VAL A 63 17.15 -18.10 10.54
C VAL A 63 16.56 -17.98 11.94
N GLY A 64 15.40 -18.59 12.21
CA GLY A 64 14.73 -18.54 13.52
C GLY A 64 15.27 -19.52 14.56
N LEU A 65 15.87 -20.64 14.13
CA LEU A 65 16.46 -21.63 15.03
C LEU A 65 17.53 -21.06 15.98
N PRO A 66 18.52 -20.26 15.55
CA PRO A 66 19.49 -19.67 16.47
C PRO A 66 18.82 -18.74 17.50
N SER A 67 17.77 -18.02 17.13
CA SER A 67 17.00 -17.16 18.04
C SER A 67 16.23 -17.96 19.09
N ALA A 68 15.75 -19.17 18.74
CA ALA A 68 15.11 -20.08 19.68
C ALA A 68 16.09 -20.71 20.69
N LEU A 69 17.38 -20.82 20.32
CA LEU A 69 18.41 -21.44 21.16
C LEU A 69 19.09 -20.45 22.12
N ASN A 70 19.06 -19.16 21.84
CA ASN A 70 19.70 -18.13 22.68
C ASN A 70 18.84 -16.86 22.77
N LEU A 71 18.41 -16.54 23.99
CA LEU A 71 17.58 -15.36 24.27
C LEU A 71 18.26 -14.04 23.92
N ASN A 72 19.58 -13.94 24.06
CA ASN A 72 20.32 -12.72 23.71
C ASN A 72 20.32 -12.48 22.18
N ILE A 73 20.32 -13.57 21.39
CA ILE A 73 20.23 -13.48 19.93
C ILE A 73 18.81 -13.03 19.54
N LEU A 74 17.79 -13.57 20.20
CA LEU A 74 16.41 -13.15 19.98
C LEU A 74 16.20 -11.68 20.33
N ALA A 75 16.69 -11.22 21.49
CA ALA A 75 16.57 -9.85 21.94
C ALA A 75 17.28 -8.86 20.99
N ASN A 76 18.48 -9.19 20.52
CA ASN A 76 19.17 -8.36 19.52
C ASN A 76 18.38 -8.29 18.19
N GLN A 77 17.90 -9.42 17.67
CA GLN A 77 17.13 -9.44 16.42
C GLN A 77 15.83 -8.63 16.54
N ASP A 78 15.10 -8.79 17.64
CA ASP A 78 13.87 -8.04 17.89
C ASP A 78 14.15 -6.54 18.00
N ASN A 79 15.21 -6.13 18.69
CA ASN A 79 15.60 -4.72 18.81
C ASN A 79 15.98 -4.10 17.45
N VAL A 80 16.83 -4.77 16.68
CA VAL A 80 17.33 -4.25 15.39
C VAL A 80 16.20 -4.14 14.36
N TRP A 81 15.39 -5.20 14.23
CA TRP A 81 14.32 -5.25 13.24
C TRP A 81 13.03 -4.54 13.71
N GLY A 82 12.79 -4.44 15.02
CA GLY A 82 11.70 -3.67 15.60
C GLY A 82 11.81 -2.18 15.24
N ILE A 83 13.01 -1.60 15.32
CA ILE A 83 13.25 -0.22 14.88
C ILE A 83 13.08 -0.08 13.36
N ALA A 84 13.49 -1.09 12.58
CA ALA A 84 13.25 -1.09 11.13
C ALA A 84 11.76 -1.03 10.79
N LEU A 85 10.92 -1.77 11.53
CA LEU A 85 9.47 -1.77 11.37
C LEU A 85 8.85 -0.41 11.73
N LEU A 86 9.32 0.25 12.80
CA LEU A 86 8.88 1.60 13.16
C LEU A 86 9.20 2.62 12.06
N ILE A 87 10.43 2.60 11.55
CA ILE A 87 10.85 3.48 10.44
C ILE A 87 10.01 3.20 9.19
N SER A 88 9.78 1.94 8.85
CA SER A 88 8.92 1.54 7.74
C SER A 88 7.49 2.08 7.88
N GLY A 89 6.91 2.02 9.08
CA GLY A 89 5.59 2.58 9.37
C GLY A 89 5.51 4.09 9.13
N ILE A 90 6.53 4.84 9.59
CA ILE A 90 6.62 6.30 9.35
C ILE A 90 6.77 6.59 7.86
N LEU A 91 7.62 5.85 7.15
CA LEU A 91 7.81 6.00 5.70
C LEU A 91 6.50 5.72 4.94
N MET A 92 5.77 4.67 5.33
CA MET A 92 4.46 4.36 4.75
C MET A 92 3.44 5.47 4.99
N ALA A 93 3.38 6.02 6.22
CA ALA A 93 2.53 7.17 6.52
C ALA A 93 2.92 8.40 5.68
N SER A 94 4.23 8.68 5.55
CA SER A 94 4.72 9.80 4.74
C SER A 94 4.37 9.67 3.25
N LEU A 95 4.32 8.45 2.71
CA LEU A 95 3.88 8.17 1.35
C LEU A 95 2.40 8.53 1.15
N VAL A 96 1.55 8.17 2.11
CA VAL A 96 0.12 8.51 2.11
C VAL A 96 -0.07 10.04 2.18
N ILE A 97 0.72 10.73 3.01
CA ILE A 97 0.68 12.20 3.12
C ILE A 97 1.06 12.84 1.79
N ARG A 98 2.12 12.36 1.13
CA ARG A 98 2.58 12.87 -0.17
C ARG A 98 1.57 12.65 -1.29
N TYR A 99 0.87 11.51 -1.28
CA TYR A 99 -0.18 11.22 -2.27
C TYR A 99 -1.44 12.09 -2.07
N GLY A 100 -1.68 12.56 -0.84
CA GLY A 100 -2.86 13.31 -0.46
C GLY A 100 -3.84 12.40 0.28
N PRO A 101 -3.98 12.53 1.61
CA PRO A 101 -4.72 11.57 2.44
C PRO A 101 -6.23 11.57 2.15
N MET A 102 -6.79 12.70 1.70
CA MET A 102 -8.17 12.78 1.22
C MET A 102 -8.39 11.95 -0.06
N LYS A 103 -7.49 12.09 -1.03
CA LYS A 103 -7.53 11.33 -2.30
C LYS A 103 -7.29 9.85 -2.05
N TYR A 104 -6.33 9.51 -1.19
CA TYR A 104 -6.07 8.13 -0.79
C TYR A 104 -7.31 7.47 -0.22
N ARG A 105 -7.96 8.11 0.76
CA ARG A 105 -9.17 7.59 1.39
C ARG A 105 -10.31 7.39 0.40
N GLN A 106 -10.57 8.37 -0.47
CA GLN A 106 -11.69 8.30 -1.42
C GLN A 106 -11.41 7.27 -2.52
N CYS A 107 -10.30 7.43 -3.23
CA CYS A 107 -10.02 6.68 -4.44
C CYS A 107 -9.45 5.27 -4.18
N ILE A 108 -8.67 5.06 -3.12
CA ILE A 108 -8.02 3.76 -2.84
C ILE A 108 -8.85 2.91 -1.88
N VAL A 109 -9.46 3.52 -0.86
CA VAL A 109 -10.17 2.77 0.19
C VAL A 109 -11.66 2.66 -0.12
N ASN A 110 -12.35 3.80 -0.24
CA ASN A 110 -13.80 3.80 -0.33
C ASN A 110 -14.34 3.37 -1.71
N GLU A 111 -13.65 3.71 -2.80
CA GLU A 111 -14.08 3.34 -4.16
C GLU A 111 -13.90 1.83 -4.44
N PHE A 112 -12.88 1.20 -3.84
CA PHE A 112 -12.59 -0.23 -4.02
C PHE A 112 -13.29 -1.12 -2.98
N GLY A 113 -13.76 -0.55 -1.88
CA GLY A 113 -14.53 -1.24 -0.84
C GLY A 113 -16.00 -1.40 -1.24
N ILE A 114 -16.29 -2.32 -2.17
CA ILE A 114 -17.67 -2.66 -2.52
C ILE A 114 -18.34 -3.29 -1.29
N ASP A 115 -19.38 -2.64 -0.76
CA ASP A 115 -20.14 -3.00 0.45
C ASP A 115 -19.38 -2.92 1.81
N ASP A 116 -18.26 -2.21 1.88
CA ASP A 116 -17.52 -2.00 3.14
C ASP A 116 -17.82 -0.64 3.81
N TRP A 117 -17.52 -0.53 5.10
CA TRP A 117 -17.70 0.70 5.88
C TRP A 117 -16.77 1.80 5.37
N ASN A 118 -17.37 2.93 4.98
CA ASN A 118 -16.62 4.11 4.56
C ASN A 118 -15.71 4.59 5.68
N LEU A 119 -14.40 4.65 5.39
CA LEU A 119 -13.41 5.14 6.34
C LEU A 119 -13.80 6.57 6.77
N PRO A 120 -13.75 6.98 8.04
CA PRO A 120 -14.17 8.31 8.47
C PRO A 120 -13.09 9.38 8.20
N LYS A 121 -13.48 10.67 8.17
CA LYS A 121 -12.54 11.79 7.99
C LYS A 121 -11.48 11.87 9.12
N VAL A 122 -11.81 11.37 10.32
CA VAL A 122 -10.90 11.33 11.47
C VAL A 122 -9.64 10.50 11.18
N TRP A 123 -9.75 9.47 10.34
CA TRP A 123 -8.59 8.65 9.95
C TRP A 123 -7.48 9.48 9.28
N ILE A 124 -7.84 10.56 8.59
CA ILE A 124 -6.87 11.45 7.94
C ILE A 124 -6.01 12.17 8.98
N PHE A 125 -6.64 12.65 10.05
CA PHE A 125 -5.91 13.25 11.17
C PHE A 125 -4.98 12.22 11.82
N MET A 126 -5.47 10.98 12.01
CA MET A 126 -4.66 9.90 12.58
C MET A 126 -3.43 9.58 11.72
N ILE A 127 -3.59 9.34 10.41
CA ILE A 127 -2.47 8.94 9.55
C ILE A 127 -1.49 10.08 9.28
N THR A 128 -1.97 11.33 9.29
CA THR A 128 -1.15 12.49 8.92
C THR A 128 -0.38 13.06 10.11
N ILE A 129 -0.97 12.99 11.31
CA ILE A 129 -0.41 13.63 12.51
C ILE A 129 -0.10 12.58 13.57
N LEU A 130 -1.09 11.79 14.01
CA LEU A 130 -0.94 10.88 15.15
C LEU A 130 0.12 9.81 14.89
N VAL A 131 0.05 9.13 13.74
CA VAL A 131 0.95 8.01 13.41
C VAL A 131 2.41 8.46 13.25
N PRO A 132 2.74 9.51 12.46
CA PRO A 132 4.11 9.98 12.36
C PRO A 132 4.65 10.51 13.71
N LEU A 133 3.83 11.24 14.45
CA LEU A 133 4.20 11.79 15.76
C LEU A 133 4.50 10.68 16.76
N GLN A 134 3.63 9.66 16.85
CA GLN A 134 3.83 8.51 17.71
C GLN A 134 5.10 7.75 17.32
N GLY A 135 5.35 7.54 16.03
CA GLY A 135 6.57 6.89 15.56
C GLY A 135 7.83 7.65 15.97
N ILE A 136 7.86 8.97 15.80
CA ILE A 136 9.00 9.81 16.20
C ILE A 136 9.23 9.78 17.72
N ILE A 137 8.16 9.92 18.51
CA ILE A 137 8.25 9.89 19.97
C ILE A 137 8.77 8.54 20.44
N LEU A 138 8.26 7.43 19.92
CA LEU A 138 8.73 6.08 20.28
C LEU A 138 10.19 5.87 19.93
N ILE A 139 10.66 6.34 18.76
CA ILE A 139 12.06 6.23 18.37
C ILE A 139 12.96 7.04 19.31
N ILE A 140 12.60 8.29 19.62
CA ILE A 140 13.39 9.13 20.53
C ILE A 140 13.44 8.52 21.93
N TRP A 141 12.28 8.08 22.44
CA TRP A 141 12.18 7.47 23.74
C TRP A 141 13.00 6.18 23.84
N TRP A 142 12.94 5.33 22.81
CA TRP A 142 13.72 4.10 22.76
C TRP A 142 15.23 4.38 22.71
N ILE A 143 15.69 5.34 21.91
CA ILE A 143 17.12 5.73 21.88
C ILE A 143 17.56 6.22 23.27
N TYR A 144 16.74 7.03 23.92
CA TYR A 144 17.02 7.51 25.27
C TYR A 144 17.12 6.35 26.27
N ASP A 145 16.17 5.41 26.24
CA ASP A 145 16.13 4.26 27.14
C ASP A 145 17.37 3.36 26.99
N MET A 146 17.82 3.11 25.76
CA MET A 146 19.02 2.32 25.48
C MET A 146 20.30 2.97 26.00
N ILE A 147 20.42 4.30 25.90
CA ILE A 147 21.58 5.05 26.39
C ILE A 147 21.55 5.19 27.92
N ALA A 148 20.37 5.39 28.51
CA ALA A 148 20.22 5.55 29.94
C ALA A 148 20.39 4.24 30.72
N SER A 149 19.99 3.11 30.12
CA SER A 149 20.03 1.79 30.76
C SER A 149 21.43 1.16 30.76
N ASP A 150 22.30 1.51 29.79
CA ASP A 150 23.67 1.00 29.72
C ASP A 150 24.70 2.13 29.61
N PRO A 151 25.51 2.40 30.67
CA PRO A 151 26.57 3.41 30.62
C PRO A 151 27.69 3.07 29.61
N HIS A 152 27.79 1.81 29.17
CA HIS A 152 28.74 1.35 28.15
C HIS A 152 28.07 1.03 26.80
N TRP A 153 27.00 1.75 26.45
CA TRP A 153 26.28 1.63 25.16
C TRP A 153 27.18 1.64 23.90
N TYR A 154 28.40 2.18 24.00
CA TYR A 154 29.40 2.24 22.93
C TYR A 154 30.25 0.96 22.79
N MET A 155 30.20 0.05 23.77
CA MET A 155 30.89 -1.24 23.68
C MET A 155 30.13 -2.21 22.77
N PHE A 156 30.87 -3.07 22.07
CA PHE A 156 30.29 -4.05 21.17
C PHE A 156 29.77 -5.25 21.96
N THR A 157 28.51 -5.17 22.39
CA THR A 157 27.76 -6.24 23.05
C THR A 157 26.53 -6.58 22.22
N TYR A 158 25.90 -7.72 22.48
CA TYR A 158 24.78 -8.20 21.66
C TYR A 158 23.58 -7.24 21.66
N GLU A 159 23.36 -6.46 22.71
CA GLU A 159 22.18 -5.60 22.83
C GLU A 159 22.50 -4.10 22.79
N SER A 160 23.74 -3.72 22.45
CA SER A 160 24.11 -2.30 22.45
C SER A 160 23.64 -1.55 21.22
N VAL A 161 23.55 -0.22 21.33
CA VAL A 161 23.30 0.67 20.18
C VAL A 161 24.38 0.48 19.10
N THR A 162 25.60 0.12 19.51
CA THR A 162 26.73 -0.10 18.61
C THR A 162 26.56 -1.34 17.73
N SER A 163 26.04 -2.45 18.27
CA SER A 163 25.74 -3.64 17.44
C SER A 163 24.68 -3.32 16.40
N LEU A 164 23.62 -2.61 16.79
CA LEU A 164 22.58 -2.14 15.88
C LEU A 164 23.17 -1.31 14.73
N CYS A 165 23.99 -0.30 15.03
CA CYS A 165 24.61 0.51 13.98
C CYS A 165 25.47 -0.34 13.02
N VAL A 166 26.26 -1.28 13.55
CA VAL A 166 27.10 -2.17 12.73
C VAL A 166 26.24 -3.06 11.82
N GLU A 167 25.18 -3.66 12.34
CA GLU A 167 24.28 -4.53 11.57
C GLU A 167 23.59 -3.77 10.42
N TRP A 168 23.10 -2.56 10.68
CA TRP A 168 22.51 -1.70 9.66
C TRP A 168 23.53 -1.28 8.60
N MET A 169 24.77 -0.98 8.99
CA MET A 169 25.85 -0.66 8.05
C MET A 169 26.21 -1.85 7.17
N ILE A 170 26.25 -3.07 7.73
CA ILE A 170 26.46 -4.30 6.96
C ILE A 170 25.30 -4.53 5.98
N LEU A 171 24.05 -4.35 6.43
CA LEU A 171 22.87 -4.49 5.58
C LEU A 171 22.88 -3.49 4.41
N LEU A 172 23.17 -2.21 4.68
CA LEU A 172 23.26 -1.18 3.66
C LEU A 172 24.41 -1.45 2.69
N ALA A 173 25.58 -1.85 3.18
CA ALA A 173 26.71 -2.23 2.34
C ALA A 173 26.37 -3.43 1.44
N ALA A 174 25.67 -4.43 1.96
CA ALA A 174 25.22 -5.58 1.19
C ALA A 174 24.20 -5.18 0.11
N LEU A 175 23.20 -4.35 0.45
CA LEU A 175 22.20 -3.85 -0.50
C LEU A 175 22.84 -3.01 -1.61
N VAL A 176 23.71 -2.08 -1.26
CA VAL A 176 24.45 -1.26 -2.22
C VAL A 176 25.36 -2.13 -3.08
N GLY A 177 26.08 -3.08 -2.48
CA GLY A 177 26.94 -4.01 -3.20
C GLY A 177 26.17 -4.85 -4.21
N ILE A 178 25.04 -5.45 -3.82
CA ILE A 178 24.17 -6.20 -4.73
C ILE A 178 23.63 -5.30 -5.83
N ASN A 179 23.21 -4.07 -5.51
CA ASN A 179 22.71 -3.12 -6.51
C ASN A 179 23.79 -2.73 -7.52
N VAL A 180 25.01 -2.43 -7.07
CA VAL A 180 26.16 -2.12 -7.94
C VAL A 180 26.51 -3.32 -8.82
N ILE A 181 26.55 -4.54 -8.25
CA ILE A 181 26.79 -5.77 -9.01
C ILE A 181 25.70 -5.99 -10.07
N ALA A 182 24.43 -5.76 -9.72
CA ALA A 182 23.31 -5.90 -10.64
C ALA A 182 23.41 -4.89 -11.81
N LEU A 183 23.77 -3.65 -11.52
CA LEU A 183 24.02 -2.62 -12.55
C LEU A 183 25.22 -2.97 -13.42
N TRP A 184 26.32 -3.44 -12.82
CA TRP A 184 27.53 -3.81 -13.54
C TRP A 184 27.34 -5.03 -14.46
N ARG A 185 26.61 -6.04 -13.98
CA ARG A 185 26.25 -7.23 -14.77
C ARG A 185 25.11 -6.98 -15.77
N LYS A 186 24.57 -5.75 -15.84
CA LYS A 186 23.38 -5.38 -16.63
C LYS A 186 22.26 -6.41 -16.45
N TRP A 187 21.98 -6.77 -15.20
CA TRP A 187 20.99 -7.78 -14.90
C TRP A 187 19.62 -7.25 -15.31
N SER A 188 19.13 -7.63 -16.48
CA SER A 188 17.79 -7.26 -16.98
C SER A 188 16.72 -8.10 -16.29
N ILE A 189 16.71 -8.06 -14.96
CA ILE A 189 15.72 -8.73 -14.11
C ILE A 189 14.32 -8.14 -14.36
N PHE A 190 14.27 -6.84 -14.70
CA PHE A 190 13.05 -6.13 -15.01
C PHE A 190 12.88 -6.09 -16.53
N PRO A 191 12.01 -6.92 -17.14
CA PRO A 191 11.55 -6.62 -18.49
C PRO A 191 10.92 -5.23 -18.42
N VAL A 192 11.33 -4.32 -19.32
CA VAL A 192 10.68 -3.02 -19.48
C VAL A 192 9.20 -3.29 -19.66
N ALA A 193 8.38 -2.89 -18.68
CA ALA A 193 6.95 -3.06 -18.78
C ALA A 193 6.49 -2.30 -20.03
N LYS A 194 5.95 -3.01 -21.03
CA LYS A 194 5.20 -2.36 -22.10
C LYS A 194 4.09 -1.57 -21.42
N THR A 195 4.05 -0.27 -21.67
CA THR A 195 3.10 0.68 -21.12
C THR A 195 1.67 0.25 -21.44
N TYR A 196 1.08 -0.57 -20.57
CA TYR A 196 -0.34 -0.90 -20.56
C TYR A 196 -0.83 -0.64 -19.14
N GLY A 197 -0.89 0.63 -18.79
CA GLY A 197 -1.54 1.16 -17.60
C GLY A 197 -2.15 2.51 -17.96
N ASN A 198 -3.40 2.73 -17.57
CA ASN A 198 -3.99 4.06 -17.61
C ASN A 198 -3.07 5.00 -16.81
N ASN A 199 -2.60 6.07 -17.42
CA ASN A 199 -1.68 7.00 -16.77
C ASN A 199 -2.47 7.79 -15.71
N PRO A 200 -2.22 7.63 -14.40
CA PRO A 200 -2.97 8.36 -13.37
C PRO A 200 -2.65 9.88 -13.36
N TYR A 201 -1.68 10.33 -14.17
CA TYR A 201 -1.32 11.73 -14.38
C TYR A 201 -1.87 12.32 -15.68
N GLU A 202 -2.65 11.55 -16.44
CA GLU A 202 -3.44 12.08 -17.56
C GLU A 202 -4.67 12.76 -16.98
N LEU A 203 -4.49 14.03 -16.60
CA LEU A 203 -5.49 14.92 -15.99
C LEU A 203 -6.56 15.38 -17.00
N ASP A 204 -6.97 14.53 -17.94
CA ASP A 204 -8.02 14.86 -18.90
C ASP A 204 -9.35 15.16 -18.21
N PHE A 205 -9.57 14.61 -17.01
CA PHE A 205 -10.73 14.94 -16.18
C PHE A 205 -10.71 16.40 -15.69
N LEU A 206 -9.55 17.05 -15.53
CA LEU A 206 -9.47 18.44 -15.08
C LEU A 206 -9.79 19.44 -16.20
N LYS A 207 -9.46 19.11 -17.45
CA LYS A 207 -9.82 19.97 -18.60
C LYS A 207 -11.33 20.11 -18.74
N THR A 208 -12.06 19.00 -18.59
CA THR A 208 -13.52 18.98 -18.70
C THR A 208 -14.22 19.85 -17.64
N PHE A 209 -13.61 20.06 -16.47
CA PHE A 209 -14.17 20.91 -15.41
C PHE A 209 -13.80 22.40 -15.53
N THR A 210 -12.77 22.75 -16.29
CA THR A 210 -12.39 24.16 -16.55
C THR A 210 -13.10 24.75 -17.78
N ASP A 211 -13.68 23.91 -18.63
CA ASP A 211 -14.41 24.31 -19.84
C ASP A 211 -15.94 24.38 -19.64
N LEU A 212 -16.41 24.34 -18.39
CA LEU A 212 -17.82 24.54 -17.95
C LEU A 212 -17.91 25.74 -17.00
#